data_AF-A0A7C6S9J2-F1
#
_entry.id   AF-A0A7C6S9J2-F1
#
_cell.length_a   1.000
_cell.length_b   1.000
_cell.length_c   1.000
_cell.angle_alpha   90.00
_cell.angle_beta   90.00
_cell.angle_gamma   90.00
#
_symmetry.space_group_name_H-M   'P 1'
#
loop_
_entity.id
_entity.type
_entity.pdbx_description
1 polymer ?
#
loop_
_entity_poly.entity_id
_entity_poly.type
_entity_poly.pdbx_seq_one_letter_code
_entity_poly.pdbx_strand_id
1 'polypeptide(L)'
;RVARERDDVLVIEGGVVKVPAGTEFNFNFGFPPGTAYACMAETMLLALEGRYECFSLGRDITVAQVDEISRIAEKHGFELAGLRSFERALTREQIRAVAERVGKTA
;
A
#
# COMPACT_ATOMS: atom_id res chain seq x y z
N ARG A 1 19.85 5.91 0.08
CA ARG A 1 21.21 5.75 -0.47
C ARG A 1 21.19 4.96 -1.78
N VAL A 2 20.68 3.72 -1.78
CA VAL A 2 20.57 2.86 -2.98
C VAL A 2 19.90 3.57 -4.19
N ALA A 3 18.68 4.09 -4.05
CA ALA A 3 17.99 4.77 -5.16
C ALA A 3 18.67 6.06 -5.68
N ARG A 4 19.67 6.59 -4.97
CA ARG A 4 20.48 7.73 -5.44
C ARG A 4 21.73 7.28 -6.18
N GLU A 5 22.26 6.10 -5.85
CA GLU A 5 23.50 5.54 -6.39
C GLU A 5 23.25 4.55 -7.55
N ARG A 6 22.02 4.05 -7.67
CA ARG A 6 21.60 3.07 -8.66
C ARG A 6 20.33 3.54 -9.36
N ASP A 7 20.43 3.85 -10.64
CA ASP A 7 19.32 4.32 -11.47
C ASP A 7 18.49 3.18 -12.08
N ASP A 8 18.96 1.94 -11.91
CA ASP A 8 18.31 0.67 -12.25
C ASP A 8 17.59 0.01 -11.05
N VAL A 9 17.52 0.68 -9.90
CA VAL A 9 16.80 0.21 -8.71
C VAL A 9 15.59 1.12 -8.43
N LEU A 10 14.40 0.51 -8.35
CA LEU A 10 13.18 1.19 -7.92
C LEU A 10 12.88 0.86 -6.45
N VAL A 11 12.79 1.89 -5.62
CA VAL A 11 12.34 1.75 -4.23
C VAL A 11 10.88 2.14 -4.17
N ILE A 12 10.03 1.25 -3.65
CA ILE A 12 8.61 1.51 -3.44
C ILE A 12 8.26 1.53 -1.96
N GLU A 13 7.31 2.37 -1.59
CA GLU A 13 6.67 2.37 -0.28
C GLU A 13 5.67 1.22 -0.23
N GLY A 14 5.81 0.36 0.78
CA GLY A 14 4.92 -0.78 0.99
C GLY A 14 3.69 -0.42 1.81
N GLY A 15 2.56 -1.07 1.50
CA GLY A 15 1.39 -1.05 2.37
C GLY A 15 0.68 0.29 2.47
N VAL A 16 0.36 0.91 1.33
CA VAL A 16 -0.47 2.12 1.27
C VAL A 16 -1.84 1.78 0.69
N VAL A 17 -2.90 2.24 1.36
CA VAL A 17 -4.30 1.97 1.01
C VAL A 17 -5.03 3.29 0.86
N LYS A 18 -5.83 3.42 -0.20
CA LYS A 18 -6.78 4.50 -0.40
C LYS A 18 -8.07 4.16 0.33
N VAL A 19 -8.55 5.09 1.14
CA VAL A 19 -9.79 4.92 1.91
C VAL A 19 -10.98 5.55 1.16
N PRO A 20 -12.22 5.26 1.57
CA PRO A 20 -13.40 5.85 0.95
C PRO A 20 -13.34 7.37 0.90
N ALA A 21 -13.83 7.94 -0.21
CA ALA A 21 -13.83 9.38 -0.42
C ALA A 21 -14.59 10.12 0.69
N GLY A 22 -14.05 11.25 1.15
CA GLY A 22 -14.62 12.03 2.25
C GLY A 22 -14.29 11.50 3.65
N THR A 23 -13.45 10.46 3.77
CA THR A 23 -12.94 10.01 5.08
C THR A 23 -11.95 11.04 5.62
N GLU A 24 -12.31 11.66 6.74
CA GLU A 24 -11.47 12.59 7.49
C GLU A 24 -10.93 11.93 8.75
N PHE A 25 -9.63 11.60 8.76
CA PHE A 25 -8.99 10.97 9.91
C PHE A 25 -8.76 11.92 11.09
N ASN A 26 -8.70 13.23 10.81
CA ASN A 26 -8.18 14.25 11.75
C ASN A 26 -6.78 13.89 12.29
N PHE A 27 -6.02 13.10 11.52
CA PHE A 27 -4.69 12.60 11.84
C PHE A 27 -3.86 12.53 10.55
N ASN A 28 -2.55 12.77 10.65
CA ASN A 28 -1.65 12.75 9.50
C ASN A 28 -0.77 11.49 9.53
N PHE A 29 -0.99 10.58 8.58
CA PHE A 29 -0.18 9.36 8.41
C PHE A 29 1.16 9.58 7.68
N GLY A 30 1.45 10.81 7.23
CA GLY A 30 2.57 11.12 6.34
C GLY A 30 2.22 10.94 4.85
N PHE A 31 0.96 10.65 4.54
CA PHE A 31 0.47 10.51 3.17
C PHE A 31 -0.54 11.61 2.81
N PRO A 32 -0.80 11.86 1.51
CA PRO A 32 -1.88 12.75 1.11
C PRO A 32 -3.25 12.32 1.71
N PRO A 33 -4.18 13.27 1.87
CA PRO A 33 -5.54 12.97 2.34
C PRO A 33 -6.19 11.82 1.55
N GLY A 34 -6.99 11.00 2.24
CA GLY A 34 -7.64 9.83 1.65
C GLY A 34 -6.74 8.60 1.50
N THR A 35 -5.57 8.58 2.15
CA THR A 35 -4.70 7.39 2.19
C THR A 35 -4.21 7.08 3.60
N ALA A 36 -3.98 5.80 3.88
CA ALA A 36 -3.52 5.27 5.15
C ALA A 36 -2.57 4.08 4.96
N TYR A 37 -1.89 3.69 6.04
CA TYR A 37 -1.14 2.43 6.05
C TYR A 37 -2.09 1.22 5.99
N ALA A 38 -1.64 0.14 5.34
CA ALA A 38 -2.41 -1.09 5.20
C ALA A 38 -2.78 -1.72 6.55
N CYS A 39 -1.90 -1.65 7.55
CA CYS A 39 -2.20 -2.13 8.91
C CYS A 39 -3.34 -1.34 9.59
N MET A 40 -3.38 -0.02 9.34
CA MET A 40 -4.46 0.83 9.85
C MET A 40 -5.76 0.55 9.10
N ALA A 41 -5.69 0.33 7.78
CA ALA A 41 -6.84 -0.06 6.98
C ALA A 41 -7.40 -1.41 7.44
N GLU A 42 -6.57 -2.42 7.70
CA GLU A 42 -7.03 -3.71 8.25
C GLU A 42 -7.82 -3.51 9.56
N THR A 43 -7.30 -2.69 10.46
CA THR A 43 -7.97 -2.38 11.73
C THR A 43 -9.35 -1.73 11.49
N MET A 44 -9.45 -0.78 10.56
CA MET A 44 -10.72 -0.13 10.20
C MET A 44 -11.70 -1.12 9.58
N LEU A 45 -11.23 -1.96 8.66
CA LEU A 45 -12.04 -2.96 7.95
C LEU A 45 -12.62 -4.00 8.90
N LEU A 46 -11.81 -4.52 9.83
CA LEU A 46 -12.28 -5.45 10.84
C LEU A 46 -13.32 -4.81 11.76
N ALA A 47 -13.11 -3.55 12.17
CA ALA A 47 -14.07 -2.82 12.97
C ALA A 47 -15.41 -2.59 12.22
N LEU A 48 -15.36 -2.30 10.91
CA LEU A 48 -16.55 -2.15 10.07
C LEU A 48 -17.32 -3.47 9.90
N GLU A 49 -16.64 -4.62 9.93
CA GLU A 49 -17.27 -5.94 9.95
C GLU A 49 -17.69 -6.41 11.37
N GLY A 50 -17.44 -5.61 12.41
CA GLY A 50 -17.70 -6.00 13.80
C GLY A 50 -16.82 -7.17 14.30
N ARG A 51 -15.66 -7.36 13.68
CA ARG A 51 -14.70 -8.43 14.00
C ARG A 51 -13.61 -7.88 14.90
N TYR A 52 -13.58 -8.34 16.15
CA TYR A 52 -12.61 -7.90 17.16
C TYR A 52 -11.66 -9.04 17.51
N GLU A 53 -10.81 -9.40 16.55
CA GLU A 53 -9.87 -10.51 16.65
C GLU A 53 -8.47 -10.10 16.17
N CYS A 54 -7.46 -10.88 16.57
CA CYS A 54 -6.11 -10.73 16.04
C CYS A 54 -6.01 -11.39 14.66
N PHE A 55 -6.59 -10.76 13.63
CA PHE A 55 -6.72 -11.33 12.29
C PHE A 55 -5.35 -11.64 11.64
N SER A 56 -4.43 -10.68 11.67
CA SER A 56 -3.04 -10.86 11.23
C SER A 56 -2.11 -10.78 12.45
N LEU A 57 -1.54 -11.92 12.85
CA LEU A 57 -0.62 -12.00 14.00
C LEU A 57 0.61 -12.86 13.70
N GLY A 58 1.79 -12.32 14.00
CA GLY A 58 3.05 -13.04 13.78
C GLY A 58 3.43 -13.13 12.30
N ARG A 59 4.11 -14.22 11.92
CA ARG A 59 4.61 -14.44 10.55
C ARG A 59 3.72 -15.38 9.73
N ASP A 60 2.78 -16.04 10.37
CA ASP A 60 1.93 -17.05 9.75
C ASP A 60 0.68 -16.39 9.14
N ILE A 61 0.88 -15.74 7.99
CA ILE A 61 -0.20 -15.15 7.20
C ILE A 61 -0.48 -16.06 6.02
N THR A 62 -1.73 -16.52 5.90
CA THR A 62 -2.17 -17.37 4.80
C THR A 62 -2.68 -16.54 3.62
N VAL A 63 -2.58 -17.09 2.40
CA VAL A 63 -3.17 -16.47 1.20
C VAL A 63 -4.68 -16.29 1.36
N ALA A 64 -5.36 -17.24 2.03
CA ALA A 64 -6.79 -17.14 2.29
C ALA A 64 -7.16 -15.91 3.13
N GLN A 65 -6.36 -15.56 4.15
CA GLN A 65 -6.55 -14.33 4.92
C GLN A 65 -6.35 -13.07 4.07
N VAL A 66 -5.35 -13.08 3.17
CA VAL A 66 -5.11 -11.98 2.23
C VAL A 66 -6.31 -11.78 1.29
N ASP A 67 -6.84 -12.86 0.73
CA ASP A 67 -8.02 -12.82 -0.14
C ASP A 67 -9.25 -12.35 0.63
N GLU A 68 -9.41 -12.78 1.88
CA GLU A 68 -10.51 -12.40 2.75
C GLU A 68 -10.50 -10.91 3.07
N ILE A 69 -9.38 -10.37 3.56
CA ILE A 69 -9.30 -8.94 3.87
C ILE A 69 -9.40 -8.09 2.61
N SER A 70 -8.93 -8.58 1.46
CA SER A 70 -9.09 -7.90 0.17
C SER A 70 -10.56 -7.78 -0.24
N ARG A 71 -11.36 -8.83 -0.06
CA ARG A 71 -12.82 -8.78 -0.31
C ARG A 71 -13.53 -7.82 0.65
N ILE A 72 -13.13 -7.79 1.92
CA ILE A 72 -13.67 -6.86 2.91
C ILE A 72 -13.30 -5.42 2.53
N ALA A 73 -12.07 -5.19 2.07
CA ALA A 73 -11.62 -3.89 1.57
C ALA A 73 -12.48 -3.40 0.42
N GLU A 74 -12.69 -4.23 -0.61
CA GLU A 74 -13.56 -3.91 -1.74
C GLU A 74 -14.99 -3.58 -1.30
N LYS A 75 -15.56 -4.40 -0.40
CA LYS A 75 -16.92 -4.21 0.15
C LYS A 75 -17.10 -2.82 0.79
N HIS A 76 -16.08 -2.32 1.48
CA HIS A 76 -16.12 -1.04 2.18
C HIS A 76 -15.54 0.13 1.39
N GLY A 77 -15.17 -0.07 0.12
CA GLY A 77 -14.64 0.99 -0.76
C GLY A 77 -13.19 1.38 -0.45
N PHE A 78 -12.43 0.48 0.16
CA PHE A 78 -10.98 0.61 0.30
C PHE A 78 -10.31 0.02 -0.95
N GLU A 79 -9.25 0.69 -1.42
CA GLU A 79 -8.53 0.31 -2.64
C GLU A 79 -7.03 0.29 -2.37
N LEU A 80 -6.30 -0.62 -3.01
CA LEU A 80 -4.84 -0.55 -2.99
C LEU A 80 -4.41 0.77 -3.65
N ALA A 81 -3.59 1.56 -2.94
CA ALA A 81 -3.10 2.80 -3.51
C ALA A 81 -2.10 2.52 -4.64
N GLY A 82 -1.94 3.50 -5.54
CA GLY A 82 -0.88 3.45 -6.55
C GLY A 82 0.51 3.37 -5.91
N LEU A 83 1.48 2.83 -6.64
CA LEU A 83 2.87 2.73 -6.17
C LEU A 83 3.43 4.13 -5.86
N ARG A 84 4.17 4.23 -4.76
CA ARG A 84 4.84 5.47 -4.34
C ARG A 84 6.31 5.24 -4.05
N SER A 85 7.12 6.28 -4.16
CA SER A 85 8.54 6.30 -3.82
C SER A 85 8.90 7.64 -3.22
N PHE A 86 9.43 7.65 -1.99
CA PHE A 86 9.77 8.88 -1.26
C PHE A 86 8.62 9.91 -1.28
N GLU A 87 7.44 9.46 -0.85
CA GLU A 87 6.19 10.21 -0.78
C GLU A 87 5.63 10.71 -2.12
N ARG A 88 6.17 10.25 -3.25
CA ARG A 88 5.70 10.64 -4.59
C ARG A 88 5.06 9.46 -5.31
N ALA A 89 3.90 9.69 -5.91
CA ALA A 89 3.28 8.69 -6.78
C ALA A 89 4.20 8.38 -7.96
N LEU A 90 4.38 7.10 -8.25
CA LEU A 90 5.17 6.62 -9.37
C LEU A 90 4.29 6.52 -10.62
N THR A 91 4.80 7.04 -11.74
CA THR A 91 4.16 6.86 -13.05
C THR A 91 4.64 5.58 -13.72
N ARG A 92 3.87 5.09 -14.70
CA ARG A 92 4.26 3.92 -15.50
C ARG A 92 5.54 4.18 -16.30
N GLU A 93 5.75 5.41 -16.74
CA GLU A 93 6.94 5.83 -17.48
C GLU A 93 8.19 5.75 -16.59
N GLN A 94 8.10 6.19 -15.33
CA GLN A 94 9.20 6.07 -14.38
C GLN A 94 9.57 4.61 -14.12
N ILE A 95 8.56 3.73 -13.96
CA ILE A 95 8.79 2.30 -13.77
C ILE A 95 9.47 1.68 -14.99
N ARG A 96 9.00 2.00 -16.21
CA ARG A 96 9.62 1.54 -17.46
C ARG A 96 11.06 2.02 -17.62
N ALA A 97 11.33 3.30 -17.33
CA ALA A 97 12.66 3.87 -17.43
C ALA A 97 13.67 3.15 -16.52
N VAL A 98 13.26 2.72 -15.33
CA VAL A 98 14.11 1.90 -14.45
C VAL A 98 14.30 0.50 -15.05
N ALA A 99 13.24 -0.15 -15.53
CA ALA A 99 13.31 -1.47 -16.13
C ALA A 99 14.24 -1.53 -17.36
N GLU A 100 14.26 -0.48 -18.19
CA GLU A 100 15.16 -0.37 -19.34
C GLU A 100 16.65 -0.28 -18.95
N ARG A 101 16.96 0.31 -17.79
CA ARG A 101 18.34 0.44 -17.29
C ARG A 101 18.89 -0.88 -16.75
N VAL A 102 18.02 -1.73 -16.18
CA VAL A 102 18.38 -3.09 -15.77
C VAL A 102 18.95 -3.87 -16.96
N GLY A 103 18.32 -3.78 -18.13
CA GLY A 103 18.75 -4.48 -19.36
C GLY A 103 20.03 -3.93 -20.01
N LYS A 104 20.49 -2.74 -19.63
CA LYS A 104 21.74 -2.13 -20.14
C LYS A 104 22.98 -2.49 -19.31
N THR A 105 22.77 -3.11 -18.14
CA THR A 105 23.83 -3.43 -17.17
C THR A 105 24.28 -4.90 -17.28
N ALA A 106 23.97 -5.57 -18.41
CA ALA A 106 24.37 -6.94 -18.72
C ALA A 106 25.49 -6.96 -19.78
#